data_AF-A0A1F2QUE1-F1
#
_entry.id   AF-A0A1F2QUE1-F1
#
_cell.length_a   1.000
_cell.length_b   1.000
_cell.length_c   1.000
_cell.angle_alpha   90.00
_cell.angle_beta   90.00
_cell.angle_gamma   90.00
#
_symmetry.space_group_name_H-M   'P 1'
#
loop_
_entity.id
_entity.type
_entity.pdbx_description
1 polymer ?
#
loop_
_entity_poly.entity_id
_entity_poly.type
_entity_poly.pdbx_seq_one_letter_code
_entity_poly.pdbx_strand_id
1 'polypeptide(L)'
;MRLARQVQQGLLPPAELTLPEVEVAGRYLPSWSLGGDFYDYFRLDDGALALYLGDVQGKGLAGALDALLVSGLLRGVHKAGARPAELLALLNQRLCLRRGPGRFSCLGYALLERSTRRLTFANAGLPFPLLARGGDVRRLELTGSPVGLFEDAAFDETRVELAPGDRVLFYSDGVTDSLRARDPGGRDRDEQLRELVRGAGDVPAAQGADALLRRLRRRGRAPRDDISFVLLRIR
;
A
#
# COMPACT_ATOMS: atom_id res chain seq x y z
N MET A 1 18.74 -18.22 0.76
CA MET A 1 17.30 -17.85 0.81
C MET A 1 16.81 -17.43 2.18
N ARG A 2 17.09 -18.18 3.28
CA ARG A 2 16.66 -17.80 4.64
C ARG A 2 17.13 -16.40 5.07
N LEU A 3 18.42 -16.09 4.85
CA LEU A 3 19.00 -14.77 5.16
C LEU A 3 18.33 -13.63 4.37
N ALA A 4 18.18 -13.79 3.05
CA ALA A 4 17.54 -12.77 2.22
C ALA A 4 16.10 -12.47 2.67
N ARG A 5 15.34 -13.51 3.08
CA ARG A 5 14.00 -13.34 3.65
C ARG A 5 14.04 -12.59 4.97
N GLN A 6 14.98 -12.91 5.86
CA GLN A 6 15.15 -12.19 7.12
C GLN A 6 15.49 -10.70 6.89
N VAL A 7 16.33 -10.41 5.89
CA VAL A 7 16.64 -9.02 5.50
C VAL A 7 15.39 -8.30 5.00
N GLN A 8 14.63 -8.89 4.07
CA GLN A 8 13.40 -8.26 3.57
C GLN A 8 12.36 -8.05 4.67
N GLN A 9 12.18 -9.03 5.57
CA GLN A 9 11.25 -8.92 6.69
C GLN A 9 11.70 -7.88 7.72
N GLY A 10 13.00 -7.76 7.98
CA GLY A 10 13.56 -6.76 8.91
C GLY A 10 13.47 -5.32 8.41
N LEU A 11 13.12 -5.11 7.14
CA LEU A 11 12.96 -3.78 6.52
C LEU A 11 11.50 -3.32 6.46
N LEU A 12 10.56 -4.19 6.81
CA LEU A 12 9.17 -3.78 7.00
C LEU A 12 9.07 -2.94 8.29
N PRO A 13 8.15 -1.96 8.34
CA PRO A 13 7.88 -1.24 9.58
C PRO A 13 7.36 -2.19 10.68
N PRO A 14 7.30 -1.73 11.94
CA PRO A 14 6.55 -2.41 12.98
C PRO A 14 5.15 -2.79 12.51
N ALA A 15 4.62 -3.94 12.92
CA ALA A 15 3.34 -4.47 12.42
C ALA A 15 2.12 -3.57 12.64
N GLU A 16 2.24 -2.60 13.55
CA GLU A 16 1.26 -1.57 13.82
C GLU A 16 1.94 -0.28 14.32
N LEU A 17 1.27 0.85 14.10
CA LEU A 17 1.62 2.16 14.65
C LEU A 17 0.34 2.80 15.19
N THR A 18 0.35 3.16 16.46
CA THR A 18 -0.79 3.81 17.13
C THR A 18 -0.38 5.21 17.58
N LEU A 19 -1.16 6.19 17.13
CA LEU A 19 -1.08 7.60 17.51
C LEU A 19 -2.43 8.03 18.10
N PRO A 20 -2.52 9.15 18.84
CA PRO A 20 -3.77 9.58 19.47
C PRO A 20 -4.96 9.69 18.49
N GLU A 21 -4.71 10.14 17.27
CA GLU A 21 -5.74 10.41 16.25
C GLU A 21 -5.90 9.28 15.22
N VAL A 22 -4.96 8.33 15.15
CA VAL A 22 -4.90 7.33 14.07
C VAL A 22 -4.21 6.04 14.48
N GLU A 23 -4.75 4.91 14.03
CA GLU A 23 -4.13 3.59 14.09
C GLU A 23 -3.80 3.11 12.68
N VAL A 24 -2.64 2.49 12.50
CA VAL A 24 -2.20 1.93 11.22
C VAL A 24 -1.69 0.52 11.45
N ALA A 25 -2.06 -0.41 10.57
CA ALA A 25 -1.53 -1.76 10.58
C ALA A 25 -1.29 -2.27 9.16
N GLY A 26 -0.05 -2.67 8.88
CA GLY A 26 0.32 -3.28 7.61
C GLY A 26 0.40 -4.80 7.69
N ARG A 27 0.05 -5.50 6.62
CA ARG A 27 0.23 -6.94 6.48
C ARG A 27 0.83 -7.26 5.12
N TYR A 28 1.75 -8.22 5.13
CA TYR A 28 2.41 -8.73 3.94
C TYR A 28 2.49 -10.25 4.00
N LEU A 29 2.12 -10.89 2.89
CA LEU A 29 2.26 -12.33 2.67
C LEU A 29 2.84 -12.56 1.27
N PRO A 30 4.12 -12.90 1.14
CA PRO A 30 4.72 -13.17 -0.15
C PRO A 30 4.18 -14.46 -0.77
N SER A 31 4.09 -14.47 -2.09
CA SER A 31 3.82 -15.62 -2.95
C SER A 31 4.99 -16.61 -3.00
N TRP A 32 6.22 -16.13 -2.77
CA TRP A 32 7.45 -16.92 -2.83
C TRP A 32 8.31 -16.77 -1.56
N SER A 33 9.58 -17.22 -1.62
CA SER A 33 10.56 -16.97 -0.56
C SER A 33 10.78 -15.48 -0.30
N LEU A 34 10.69 -14.67 -1.35
CA LEU A 34 10.81 -13.22 -1.38
C LEU A 34 9.74 -12.67 -2.34
N GLY A 35 9.25 -11.48 -2.08
CA GLY A 35 8.24 -10.80 -2.90
C GLY A 35 8.69 -9.44 -3.41
N GLY A 36 7.94 -8.90 -4.37
CA GLY A 36 8.10 -7.57 -4.96
C GLY A 36 7.32 -6.49 -4.22
N ASP A 37 6.31 -6.86 -3.42
CA ASP A 37 5.56 -5.88 -2.63
C ASP A 37 6.39 -5.32 -1.46
N PHE A 38 6.13 -4.06 -1.14
CA PHE A 38 6.68 -3.37 0.03
C PHE A 38 5.75 -2.29 0.53
N TYR A 39 5.79 -1.99 1.82
CA TYR A 39 5.07 -0.86 2.41
C TYR A 39 5.86 -0.28 3.57
N ASP A 40 5.52 0.95 3.92
CA ASP A 40 6.04 1.61 5.13
C ASP A 40 5.02 2.63 5.65
N TYR A 41 5.14 2.96 6.91
CA TYR A 41 4.45 4.09 7.52
C TYR A 41 5.28 4.65 8.67
N PHE A 42 5.38 5.97 8.72
CA PHE A 42 6.24 6.66 9.68
C PHE A 42 5.78 8.11 9.87
N ARG A 43 6.21 8.68 10.99
CA ARG A 43 5.96 10.09 11.29
C ARG A 43 7.00 10.96 10.60
N LEU A 44 6.55 12.09 10.09
CA LEU A 44 7.42 13.15 9.56
C LEU A 44 7.82 14.10 10.69
N ASP A 45 8.80 14.96 10.40
CA ASP A 45 9.30 15.96 11.35
C ASP A 45 8.22 16.99 11.74
N ASP A 46 7.31 17.32 10.82
CA ASP A 46 6.15 18.18 11.08
C ASP A 46 5.01 17.49 11.84
N GLY A 47 5.17 16.20 12.14
CA GLY A 47 4.22 15.39 12.89
C GLY A 47 3.16 14.69 12.06
N ALA A 48 3.07 14.95 10.74
CA ALA A 48 2.18 14.21 9.84
C ALA A 48 2.58 12.73 9.77
N LEU A 49 1.64 11.89 9.35
CA LEU A 49 1.87 10.46 9.14
C LEU A 49 1.96 10.21 7.63
N ALA A 50 3.11 9.71 7.17
CA ALA A 50 3.23 9.18 5.82
C ALA A 50 2.97 7.68 5.80
N LEU A 51 2.38 7.20 4.70
CA LEU A 51 2.44 5.81 4.31
C LEU A 51 2.75 5.66 2.82
N TYR A 52 3.33 4.53 2.47
CA TYR A 52 3.34 4.07 1.09
C TYR A 52 3.14 2.58 1.00
N LEU A 53 2.63 2.16 -0.14
CA LEU A 53 2.55 0.78 -0.57
C LEU A 53 3.04 0.73 -2.00
N GLY A 54 3.77 -0.32 -2.37
CA GLY A 54 4.26 -0.50 -3.71
C GLY A 54 4.36 -1.96 -4.09
N ASP A 55 4.29 -2.17 -5.39
CA ASP A 55 4.53 -3.43 -6.06
C ASP A 55 5.50 -3.19 -7.22
N VAL A 56 6.49 -4.06 -7.38
CA VAL A 56 7.48 -3.94 -8.44
C VAL A 56 7.33 -5.07 -9.43
N GLN A 57 7.64 -4.79 -10.70
CA GLN A 57 7.59 -5.82 -11.71
C GLN A 57 8.60 -6.96 -11.41
N GLY A 58 8.09 -8.20 -11.38
CA GLY A 58 8.90 -9.40 -11.22
C GLY A 58 8.73 -10.05 -9.84
N LYS A 59 9.27 -11.27 -9.68
CA LYS A 59 9.10 -12.08 -8.46
C LYS A 59 10.44 -12.63 -7.97
N GLY A 60 10.45 -13.13 -6.73
CA GLY A 60 11.64 -13.73 -6.13
C GLY A 60 12.73 -12.71 -5.84
N LEU A 61 14.00 -13.08 -6.06
CA LEU A 61 15.14 -12.24 -5.68
C LEU A 61 15.21 -10.92 -6.48
N ALA A 62 14.94 -10.95 -7.78
CA ALA A 62 15.01 -9.76 -8.62
C ALA A 62 13.96 -8.71 -8.21
N GLY A 63 12.70 -9.13 -8.01
CA GLY A 63 11.64 -8.26 -7.49
C GLY A 63 11.96 -7.74 -6.09
N ALA A 64 12.48 -8.60 -5.20
CA ALA A 64 12.85 -8.16 -3.85
C ALA A 64 13.97 -7.11 -3.85
N LEU A 65 15.00 -7.24 -4.68
CA LEU A 65 16.05 -6.22 -4.82
C LEU A 65 15.49 -4.90 -5.36
N ASP A 66 14.52 -4.97 -6.27
CA ASP A 66 13.82 -3.79 -6.76
C ASP A 66 12.96 -3.11 -5.69
N ALA A 67 12.22 -3.88 -4.90
CA ALA A 67 11.45 -3.38 -3.77
C ALA A 67 12.35 -2.67 -2.75
N LEU A 68 13.54 -3.23 -2.47
CA LEU A 68 14.55 -2.63 -1.61
C LEU A 68 15.08 -1.31 -2.16
N LEU A 69 15.40 -1.26 -3.46
CA LEU A 69 15.85 -0.04 -4.12
C LEU A 69 14.78 1.06 -4.03
N VAL A 70 13.53 0.76 -4.38
CA VAL A 70 12.44 1.74 -4.40
C VAL A 70 12.12 2.23 -3.00
N SER A 71 12.00 1.32 -2.03
CA SER A 71 11.74 1.67 -0.62
C SER A 71 12.87 2.55 -0.04
N GLY A 72 14.14 2.22 -0.35
CA GLY A 72 15.28 3.04 0.04
C GLY A 72 15.27 4.44 -0.58
N LEU A 73 14.94 4.55 -1.87
CA LEU A 73 14.79 5.83 -2.54
C LEU A 73 13.65 6.66 -1.94
N LEU A 74 12.50 6.05 -1.65
CA LEU A 74 11.34 6.72 -1.04
C LEU A 74 11.67 7.30 0.34
N ARG A 75 12.29 6.51 1.22
CA ARG A 75 12.77 7.01 2.53
C ARG A 75 13.77 8.16 2.38
N GLY A 76 14.56 8.18 1.29
CA GLY A 76 15.50 9.25 0.98
C GLY A 76 14.82 10.52 0.43
N VAL A 77 13.89 10.40 -0.53
CA VAL A 77 13.14 11.53 -1.12
C VAL A 77 12.30 12.24 -0.06
N HIS A 78 11.70 11.46 0.84
CA HIS A 78 10.76 11.97 1.83
C HIS A 78 11.33 13.09 2.74
N LYS A 79 12.63 13.09 3.04
CA LYS A 79 13.28 14.13 3.87
C LYS A 79 13.12 15.57 3.34
N ALA A 80 12.64 15.74 2.11
CA ALA A 80 12.37 17.05 1.51
C ALA A 80 10.99 17.63 1.89
N GLY A 81 10.13 16.92 2.64
CA GLY A 81 8.78 17.41 2.98
C GLY A 81 7.83 17.53 1.76
N ALA A 82 8.15 16.83 0.67
CA ALA A 82 7.44 16.92 -0.59
C ALA A 82 6.02 16.35 -0.50
N ARG A 83 5.09 16.95 -1.26
CA ARG A 83 3.72 16.44 -1.39
C ARG A 83 3.68 15.11 -2.16
N PRO A 84 2.62 14.29 -2.02
CA PRO A 84 2.54 12.99 -2.68
C PRO A 84 2.85 13.00 -4.19
N ALA A 85 2.26 13.93 -4.95
CA ALA A 85 2.50 14.04 -6.40
C ALA A 85 3.97 14.37 -6.73
N GLU A 86 4.54 15.35 -6.04
CA GLU A 86 5.93 15.79 -6.21
C GLU A 86 6.92 14.67 -5.85
N LEU A 87 6.64 13.94 -4.77
CA LEU A 87 7.45 12.82 -4.33
C LEU A 87 7.45 11.68 -5.35
N LEU A 88 6.31 11.38 -5.96
CA LEU A 88 6.22 10.39 -7.05
C LEU A 88 6.98 10.86 -8.30
N ALA A 89 6.90 12.15 -8.66
CA ALA A 89 7.65 12.71 -9.78
C ALA A 89 9.18 12.61 -9.55
N LEU A 90 9.65 12.95 -8.35
CA LEU A 90 11.06 12.82 -7.97
C LEU A 90 11.52 11.36 -7.97
N LEU A 91 10.68 10.44 -7.49
CA LEU A 91 10.96 9.01 -7.54
C LEU A 91 11.03 8.52 -8.99
N ASN A 92 10.09 8.93 -9.84
CA ASN A 92 10.02 8.57 -11.25
C ASN A 92 11.33 8.92 -11.98
N GLN A 93 11.78 10.17 -11.86
CA GLN A 93 13.04 10.62 -12.44
C GLN A 93 14.23 9.77 -11.97
N ARG A 94 14.33 9.50 -10.66
CA ARG A 94 15.41 8.66 -10.10
C ARG A 94 15.38 7.22 -10.61
N LEU A 95 14.19 6.66 -10.82
CA LEU A 95 14.03 5.30 -11.33
C LEU A 95 14.33 5.22 -12.83
N CYS A 96 13.87 6.17 -13.64
CA CYS A 96 14.19 6.24 -15.06
C CYS A 96 15.70 6.33 -15.32
N LEU A 97 16.44 7.06 -14.45
CA LEU A 97 17.90 7.15 -14.55
C LEU A 97 18.64 5.88 -14.13
N ARG A 98 18.11 5.12 -13.16
CA ARG A 98 18.81 3.97 -12.55
C ARG A 98 18.40 2.62 -13.11
N ARG A 99 17.21 2.50 -13.68
CA ARG A 99 16.67 1.24 -14.18
C ARG A 99 16.79 1.15 -15.70
N GLY A 100 17.01 -0.08 -16.18
CA GLY A 100 16.95 -0.37 -17.62
C GLY A 100 15.53 -0.20 -18.18
N PRO A 101 15.40 -0.08 -19.50
CA PRO A 101 14.13 0.17 -20.17
C PRO A 101 13.06 -0.88 -19.83
N GLY A 102 11.81 -0.43 -19.66
CA GLY A 102 10.64 -1.28 -19.42
C GLY A 102 10.40 -1.70 -17.96
N ARG A 103 11.27 -1.32 -17.02
CA ARG A 103 11.09 -1.61 -15.59
C ARG A 103 10.32 -0.50 -14.89
N PHE A 104 9.20 -0.86 -14.27
CA PHE A 104 8.38 0.09 -13.52
C PHE A 104 7.91 -0.51 -12.19
N SER A 105 7.35 0.35 -11.34
CA SER A 105 6.72 -0.04 -10.10
C SER A 105 5.39 0.66 -9.94
N CYS A 106 4.38 -0.07 -9.48
CA CYS A 106 3.12 0.52 -9.06
C CYS A 106 3.28 1.02 -7.62
N LEU A 107 2.83 2.24 -7.32
CA LEU A 107 3.00 2.84 -5.99
C LEU A 107 1.77 3.65 -5.58
N GLY A 108 1.44 3.63 -4.29
CA GLY A 108 0.60 4.62 -3.64
C GLY A 108 1.38 5.31 -2.54
N TYR A 109 1.29 6.63 -2.46
CA TYR A 109 1.88 7.42 -1.39
C TYR A 109 0.82 8.32 -0.78
N ALA A 110 0.74 8.37 0.55
CA ALA A 110 -0.25 9.16 1.26
C ALA A 110 0.34 9.86 2.47
N LEU A 111 -0.16 11.07 2.73
CA LEU A 111 0.13 11.90 3.89
C LEU A 111 -1.17 12.17 4.63
N LEU A 112 -1.19 11.84 5.92
CA LEU A 112 -2.26 12.21 6.84
C LEU A 112 -1.79 13.36 7.73
N GLU A 113 -2.39 14.53 7.52
CA GLU A 113 -2.34 15.61 8.49
C GLU A 113 -3.22 15.23 9.69
N ARG A 114 -2.59 14.87 10.81
CA ARG A 114 -3.29 14.25 11.95
C ARG A 114 -4.25 15.19 12.68
N SER A 115 -3.90 16.48 12.77
CA SER A 115 -4.72 17.48 13.45
C SER A 115 -6.02 17.78 12.73
N THR A 116 -5.99 17.81 11.40
CA THR A 116 -7.15 18.08 10.53
C THR A 116 -7.84 16.79 10.05
N ARG A 117 -7.18 15.63 10.19
CA ARG A 117 -7.59 14.33 9.62
C ARG A 117 -7.72 14.37 8.09
N ARG A 118 -6.96 15.26 7.45
CA ARG A 118 -6.91 15.38 6.00
C ARG A 118 -5.90 14.40 5.43
N LEU A 119 -6.38 13.47 4.62
CA LEU A 119 -5.57 12.52 3.88
C LEU A 119 -5.33 13.06 2.47
N THR A 120 -4.07 13.37 2.13
CA THR A 120 -3.65 13.66 0.76
C THR A 120 -2.94 12.45 0.21
N PHE A 121 -3.27 11.99 -0.99
CA PHE A 121 -2.60 10.83 -1.59
C PHE A 121 -2.44 10.97 -3.09
N ALA A 122 -1.43 10.28 -3.61
CA ALA A 122 -1.17 10.09 -5.03
C ALA A 122 -1.09 8.59 -5.33
N ASN A 123 -1.50 8.22 -6.55
CA ASN A 123 -1.51 6.84 -7.00
C ASN A 123 -0.82 6.72 -8.35
N ALA A 124 0.16 5.83 -8.44
CA ALA A 124 0.95 5.51 -9.61
C ALA A 124 0.73 4.03 -9.97
N GLY A 125 -0.50 3.67 -10.34
CA GLY A 125 -0.81 2.35 -10.88
C GLY A 125 -1.21 1.26 -9.89
N LEU A 126 -1.36 1.56 -8.59
CA LEU A 126 -1.99 0.60 -7.66
C LEU A 126 -3.52 0.60 -7.78
N PRO A 127 -4.19 -0.47 -7.31
CA PRO A 127 -5.62 -0.45 -7.08
C PRO A 127 -6.05 0.72 -6.19
N PHE A 128 -7.23 1.30 -6.48
CA PHE A 128 -7.73 2.45 -5.72
C PHE A 128 -7.98 2.11 -4.26
N PRO A 129 -7.50 2.94 -3.30
CA PRO A 129 -7.78 2.75 -1.88
C PRO A 129 -9.29 2.73 -1.61
N LEU A 130 -9.68 2.00 -0.57
CA LEU A 130 -11.09 1.89 -0.17
C LEU A 130 -11.31 2.66 1.13
N LEU A 131 -12.24 3.62 1.12
CA LEU A 131 -12.74 4.31 2.31
C LEU A 131 -14.00 3.62 2.80
N ALA A 132 -14.00 3.17 4.06
CA ALA A 132 -15.19 2.73 4.77
C ALA A 132 -15.66 3.81 5.76
N ARG A 133 -16.92 4.22 5.62
CA ARG A 133 -17.58 5.23 6.46
C ARG A 133 -19.03 4.86 6.67
N GLY A 134 -19.48 4.77 7.94
CA GLY A 134 -20.89 4.54 8.26
C GLY A 134 -21.50 3.28 7.61
N GLY A 135 -20.71 2.23 7.38
CA GLY A 135 -21.13 1.00 6.70
C GLY A 135 -21.06 1.04 5.17
N ASP A 136 -20.93 2.23 4.57
CA ASP A 136 -20.62 2.38 3.15
C ASP A 136 -19.12 2.18 2.88
N VAL A 137 -18.80 1.66 1.70
CA VAL A 137 -17.43 1.46 1.23
C VAL A 137 -17.32 1.93 -0.21
N ARG A 138 -16.49 2.95 -0.42
CA ARG A 138 -16.25 3.55 -1.74
C ARG A 138 -14.76 3.59 -2.09
N ARG A 139 -14.47 3.65 -3.38
CA ARG A 139 -13.12 3.86 -3.90
C ARG A 139 -12.72 5.32 -3.77
N LEU A 140 -11.47 5.56 -3.43
CA LEU A 140 -10.82 6.84 -3.56
C LEU A 140 -10.10 6.85 -4.91
N GLU A 141 -10.82 7.24 -5.95
CA GLU A 141 -10.35 7.14 -7.33
C GLU A 141 -9.31 8.22 -7.64
N LEU A 142 -8.13 7.76 -8.04
CA LEU A 142 -7.07 8.59 -8.58
C LEU A 142 -6.19 7.68 -9.44
N THR A 143 -6.17 7.93 -10.73
CA THR A 143 -5.32 7.20 -11.67
C THR A 143 -3.95 7.87 -11.76
N GLY A 144 -2.92 7.09 -12.07
CA GLY A 144 -1.63 7.62 -12.45
C GLY A 144 -0.77 6.54 -13.08
N SER A 145 0.19 6.97 -13.90
CA SER A 145 1.14 6.06 -14.55
C SER A 145 2.06 5.40 -13.52
N PRO A 146 2.48 4.14 -13.72
CA PRO A 146 3.51 3.54 -12.87
C PRO A 146 4.82 4.33 -12.89
N VAL A 147 5.52 4.38 -11.75
CA VAL A 147 6.80 5.08 -11.65
C VAL A 147 7.91 4.29 -12.37
N GLY A 148 8.80 5.01 -13.05
CA GLY A 148 9.90 4.46 -13.84
C GLY A 148 9.52 4.08 -15.27
N LEU A 149 8.23 4.18 -15.66
CA LEU A 149 7.77 3.77 -16.98
C LEU A 149 8.02 4.83 -18.06
N PHE A 150 7.70 6.09 -17.78
CA PHE A 150 7.88 7.22 -18.69
C PHE A 150 8.64 8.34 -17.97
N GLU A 151 9.68 8.87 -18.60
CA GLU A 151 10.52 9.93 -18.00
C GLU A 151 9.70 11.18 -17.68
N ASP A 152 8.77 11.54 -18.57
CA ASP A 152 7.96 12.74 -18.52
C ASP A 152 6.61 12.53 -17.79
N ALA A 153 6.47 11.45 -17.02
CA ALA A 153 5.23 11.15 -16.31
C ALA A 153 4.88 12.25 -15.29
N ALA A 154 3.67 12.79 -15.40
CA ALA A 154 3.06 13.65 -14.40
C ALA A 154 2.23 12.81 -13.42
N PHE A 155 2.19 13.27 -12.17
CA PHE A 155 1.43 12.61 -11.11
C PHE A 155 0.49 13.62 -10.47
N ASP A 156 -0.76 13.21 -10.30
CA ASP A 156 -1.77 13.98 -9.58
C ASP A 156 -1.87 13.52 -8.12
N GLU A 157 -2.46 14.38 -7.29
CA GLU A 157 -2.85 14.05 -5.92
C GLU A 157 -4.29 14.47 -5.65
N THR A 158 -4.95 13.78 -4.72
CA THR A 158 -6.28 14.13 -4.25
C THR A 158 -6.34 14.14 -2.74
N ARG A 159 -7.41 14.74 -2.19
CA ARG A 159 -7.59 14.98 -0.76
C ARG A 159 -8.93 14.46 -0.29
N VAL A 160 -8.94 13.87 0.89
CA VAL A 160 -10.14 13.37 1.56
C VAL A 160 -10.10 13.77 3.03
N GLU A 161 -11.16 14.43 3.48
CA GLU A 161 -11.39 14.70 4.90
C GLU A 161 -11.95 13.44 5.57
N LEU A 162 -11.25 12.95 6.59
CA LEU A 162 -11.64 11.77 7.35
C LEU A 162 -12.28 12.14 8.68
N ALA A 163 -13.24 11.32 9.10
CA ALA A 163 -13.93 11.44 10.38
C ALA A 163 -13.51 10.32 11.35
N PRO A 164 -13.67 10.49 12.66
CA PRO A 164 -13.53 9.41 13.63
C PRO A 164 -14.28 8.15 13.21
N GLY A 165 -13.62 6.99 13.31
CA GLY A 165 -14.17 5.70 12.90
C GLY A 165 -13.98 5.36 11.42
N ASP A 166 -13.62 6.33 10.57
CA ASP A 166 -13.31 6.04 9.16
C ASP A 166 -12.11 5.11 9.05
N ARG A 167 -12.17 4.24 8.03
CA ARG A 167 -11.08 3.34 7.68
C ARG A 167 -10.67 3.50 6.23
N VAL A 168 -9.37 3.49 5.98
CA VAL A 168 -8.83 3.47 4.62
C VAL A 168 -7.96 2.24 4.43
N LEU A 169 -8.28 1.43 3.42
CA LEU A 169 -7.48 0.28 3.02
C LEU A 169 -6.70 0.61 1.75
N PHE A 170 -5.38 0.64 1.86
CA PHE A 170 -4.44 0.63 0.73
C PHE A 170 -4.03 -0.81 0.48
N TYR A 171 -4.00 -1.29 -0.77
CA TYR A 171 -3.72 -2.68 -1.09
C TYR A 171 -3.08 -2.88 -2.46
N SER A 172 -2.30 -3.96 -2.61
CA SER A 172 -1.75 -4.43 -3.88
C SER A 172 -2.78 -5.32 -4.60
N ASP A 173 -2.55 -5.55 -5.89
CA ASP A 173 -3.43 -6.37 -6.73
C ASP A 173 -3.51 -7.84 -6.28
N GLY A 174 -2.52 -8.33 -5.52
CA GLY A 174 -2.56 -9.65 -4.90
C GLY A 174 -3.75 -9.86 -3.95
N VAL A 175 -4.33 -8.78 -3.39
CA VAL A 175 -5.62 -8.85 -2.68
C VAL A 175 -6.74 -9.20 -3.66
N THR A 176 -6.86 -8.49 -4.78
CA THR A 176 -7.89 -8.74 -5.79
C THR A 176 -7.74 -10.10 -6.47
N ASP A 177 -6.49 -10.53 -6.72
CA ASP A 177 -6.17 -11.85 -7.27
C ASP A 177 -6.50 -12.99 -6.31
N SER A 178 -6.24 -12.77 -5.02
CA SER A 178 -6.58 -13.74 -3.98
C SER A 178 -8.10 -13.93 -3.86
N LEU A 179 -8.85 -12.84 -3.95
CA LEU A 179 -10.31 -12.88 -4.04
C LEU A 179 -10.77 -13.58 -5.32
N ARG A 180 -10.16 -13.27 -6.48
CA ARG A 180 -10.54 -13.86 -7.79
C ARG A 180 -10.37 -15.37 -7.78
N ALA A 181 -9.22 -15.85 -7.33
CA ALA A 181 -8.97 -17.28 -7.38
C ALA A 181 -9.71 -18.07 -6.26
N ARG A 182 -10.47 -17.41 -5.37
CA ARG A 182 -11.42 -18.03 -4.44
C ARG A 182 -12.82 -18.12 -5.04
N ASP A 183 -13.14 -17.23 -5.96
CA ASP A 183 -14.43 -17.15 -6.62
C ASP A 183 -14.27 -16.86 -8.14
N PRO A 184 -13.75 -17.83 -8.93
CA PRO A 184 -13.31 -17.59 -10.31
C PRO A 184 -14.44 -17.27 -11.29
N GLY A 185 -15.68 -17.65 -10.97
CA GLY A 185 -16.86 -17.41 -11.80
C GLY A 185 -17.97 -16.64 -11.08
N GLY A 186 -17.67 -16.07 -9.91
CA GLY A 186 -18.71 -15.50 -9.05
C GLY A 186 -18.70 -13.98 -8.99
N ARG A 187 -18.95 -13.48 -7.79
CA ARG A 187 -19.55 -12.16 -7.51
C ARG A 187 -18.73 -10.99 -8.03
N ASP A 188 -19.40 -9.85 -8.17
CA ASP A 188 -18.79 -8.59 -8.57
C ASP A 188 -17.55 -8.26 -7.71
N ARG A 189 -16.46 -7.83 -8.36
CA ARG A 189 -15.16 -7.61 -7.70
C ARG A 189 -15.26 -6.50 -6.67
N ASP A 190 -16.04 -5.46 -6.96
CA ASP A 190 -16.19 -4.31 -6.08
C ASP A 190 -16.98 -4.72 -4.86
N GLU A 191 -18.05 -5.49 -5.04
CA GLU A 191 -18.81 -6.07 -3.92
C GLU A 191 -17.94 -6.93 -3.00
N GLN A 192 -17.10 -7.82 -3.56
CA GLN A 192 -16.17 -8.62 -2.76
C GLN A 192 -15.17 -7.77 -1.97
N LEU A 193 -14.67 -6.69 -2.56
CA LEU A 193 -13.78 -5.74 -1.88
C LEU A 193 -14.51 -4.98 -0.76
N ARG A 194 -15.75 -4.54 -0.99
CA ARG A 194 -16.58 -3.89 0.03
C ARG A 194 -16.83 -4.84 1.22
N GLU A 195 -17.17 -6.09 0.95
CA GLU A 195 -17.36 -7.11 2.00
C GLU A 195 -16.08 -7.42 2.77
N LEU A 196 -14.94 -7.47 2.07
CA LEU A 196 -13.64 -7.66 2.70
C LEU A 196 -13.40 -6.55 3.73
N VAL A 197 -13.48 -5.28 3.31
CA VAL A 197 -13.26 -4.11 4.17
C VAL A 197 -14.27 -4.04 5.31
N ARG A 198 -15.58 -4.26 5.05
CA ARG A 198 -16.62 -4.30 6.10
C ARG A 198 -16.29 -5.34 7.17
N GLY A 199 -15.75 -6.48 6.75
CA GLY A 199 -15.38 -7.54 7.68
C GLY A 199 -14.06 -7.36 8.41
N ALA A 200 -13.34 -6.25 8.20
CA ALA A 200 -12.39 -5.78 9.19
C ALA A 200 -13.09 -5.49 10.53
N GLY A 201 -14.38 -5.13 10.51
CA GLY A 201 -15.20 -4.87 11.69
C GLY A 201 -14.87 -3.55 12.38
N ASP A 202 -15.69 -3.14 13.36
CA ASP A 202 -15.43 -1.92 14.14
C ASP A 202 -14.42 -2.12 15.29
N VAL A 203 -13.20 -2.52 14.93
CA VAL A 203 -12.14 -2.89 15.87
C VAL A 203 -10.85 -2.10 15.60
N PRO A 204 -9.83 -2.18 16.49
CA PRO A 204 -8.53 -1.58 16.23
C PRO A 204 -7.91 -2.02 14.91
N ALA A 205 -7.15 -1.13 14.26
CA ALA A 205 -6.62 -1.37 12.91
C ALA A 205 -5.88 -2.71 12.78
N ALA A 206 -5.08 -3.10 13.77
CA ALA A 206 -4.35 -4.37 13.74
C ALA A 206 -5.26 -5.60 13.77
N GLN A 207 -6.29 -5.61 14.62
CA GLN A 207 -7.26 -6.71 14.68
C GLN A 207 -8.05 -6.82 13.37
N GLY A 208 -8.43 -5.67 12.80
CA GLY A 208 -9.07 -5.61 11.50
C GLY A 208 -8.17 -6.17 10.39
N ALA A 209 -6.91 -5.73 10.34
CA ALA A 209 -5.92 -6.20 9.38
C ALA A 209 -5.67 -7.72 9.49
N ASP A 210 -5.64 -8.28 10.70
CA ASP A 210 -5.54 -9.73 10.93
C ASP A 210 -6.78 -10.48 10.46
N ALA A 211 -7.98 -9.89 10.61
CA ALA A 211 -9.21 -10.45 10.07
C ALA A 211 -9.18 -10.51 8.54
N LEU A 212 -8.73 -9.42 7.90
CA LEU A 212 -8.56 -9.36 6.44
C LEU A 212 -7.56 -10.40 5.95
N LEU A 213 -6.38 -10.47 6.58
CA LEU A 213 -5.34 -11.41 6.20
C LEU A 213 -5.82 -12.87 6.32
N ARG A 214 -6.55 -13.21 7.38
CA ARG A 214 -7.15 -14.54 7.56
C ARG A 214 -8.13 -14.91 6.45
N ARG A 215 -8.93 -13.95 5.97
CA ARG A 215 -9.88 -14.16 4.86
C ARG A 215 -9.18 -14.34 3.52
N LEU A 216 -8.10 -13.60 3.28
CA LEU A 216 -7.33 -13.69 2.04
C LEU A 216 -6.52 -15.00 1.98
N ARG A 217 -5.87 -15.39 3.08
CA ARG A 217 -5.01 -16.59 3.17
C ARG A 217 -5.72 -17.91 2.91
N ARG A 218 -5.21 -18.69 1.95
CA ARG A 218 -5.65 -20.07 1.72
C ARG A 218 -4.88 -21.03 2.62
N ARG A 219 -5.59 -21.92 3.31
CA ARG A 219 -4.95 -22.93 4.15
C ARG A 219 -4.07 -23.85 3.28
N GLY A 220 -2.81 -24.03 3.71
CA GLY A 220 -1.86 -24.93 3.05
C GLY A 220 -1.38 -24.51 1.67
N ARG A 221 -1.65 -23.29 1.20
CA ARG A 221 -1.22 -22.80 -0.12
C ARG A 221 -0.68 -21.38 -0.06
N ALA A 222 0.45 -21.14 -0.69
CA ALA A 222 0.95 -19.78 -0.94
C ALA A 222 -0.01 -19.02 -1.87
N PRO A 223 -0.08 -17.68 -1.76
CA PRO A 223 -0.86 -16.88 -2.70
C PRO A 223 -0.22 -16.87 -4.09
N ARG A 224 -1.02 -16.55 -5.12
CA ARG A 224 -0.55 -16.50 -6.52
C ARG A 224 0.32 -15.27 -6.78
N ASP A 225 -0.03 -14.18 -6.11
CA ASP A 225 0.78 -12.97 -6.01
C ASP A 225 1.00 -12.56 -4.55
N ASP A 226 1.92 -11.65 -4.34
CA ASP A 226 2.17 -11.08 -3.02
C ASP A 226 0.92 -10.36 -2.52
N ILE A 227 0.52 -10.63 -1.28
CA ILE A 227 -0.62 -9.95 -0.68
C ILE A 227 -0.08 -8.90 0.27
N SER A 228 -0.27 -7.64 -0.06
CA SER A 228 0.10 -6.53 0.82
C SER A 228 -1.03 -5.52 0.95
N PHE A 229 -1.20 -5.03 2.18
CA PHE A 229 -2.12 -3.96 2.45
C PHE A 229 -1.78 -3.23 3.73
N VAL A 230 -2.22 -1.98 3.82
CA VAL A 230 -2.15 -1.13 5.00
C VAL A 230 -3.56 -0.67 5.34
N LEU A 231 -4.01 -0.97 6.55
CA LEU A 231 -5.28 -0.51 7.10
C LEU A 231 -5.03 0.65 8.04
N LEU A 232 -5.60 1.80 7.70
CA LEU A 232 -5.63 3.01 8.52
C LEU A 232 -7.02 3.16 9.15
N ARG A 233 -7.08 3.53 10.43
CA ARG A 233 -8.32 3.86 11.14
C ARG A 233 -8.17 5.16 11.90
N ILE A 234 -9.09 6.10 11.70
CA ILE A 234 -9.13 7.36 12.44
C ILE A 234 -9.82 7.14 13.80
N ARG A 235 -9.24 7.72 14.85
CA ARG A 235 -9.74 7.67 16.22
C ARG A 235 -10.62 8.88 16.58
#